data_AF-A0AAN5MG55-F1
#
_entry.id   AF-A0AAN5MG55-F1
#
_cell.length_a   1.000
_cell.length_b   1.000
_cell.length_c   1.000
_cell.angle_alpha   90.00
_cell.angle_beta   90.00
_cell.angle_gamma   90.00
#
_symmetry.space_group_name_H-M   'P 1'
#
loop_
_entity.id
_entity.type
_entity.pdbx_description
1 polymer ?
#
loop_
_entity_poly.entity_id
_entity_poly.type
_entity_poly.pdbx_seq_one_letter_code
_entity_poly.pdbx_strand_id
1 'polypeptide(L)'
;MDIHLTSRFRYHCAITENDISACITANHEKEVTSLRGKIADWFLGTQKEAAKLALFRLARADTAAQQLALFAELKQYVSAAWQNLLTWQFDDNHGSCFKIGDSEIRCHDTTQEIVPENRSTVNPGDVCHLLLSMKYAGNDIVSEFHHFSVGSEPDRTADSVLSSENEFLKQNPALLGALKLIGLNQDDSQDDFPRAVYQHVKKWVYQITRDDDKSARAAGNARNLSILARLKSEA
;
A
#
# COMPACT_ATOMS: atom_id res chain seq x y z
N MET A 1 -31.48 -20.55 -40.67
CA MET A 1 -30.29 -21.43 -40.68
C MET A 1 -29.45 -21.00 -39.50
N ASP A 2 -29.78 -21.58 -38.34
CA ASP A 2 -29.24 -21.21 -37.04
C ASP A 2 -27.88 -21.85 -36.82
N ILE A 3 -26.88 -21.03 -36.54
CA ILE A 3 -25.56 -21.51 -36.10
C ILE A 3 -25.61 -21.56 -34.57
N HIS A 4 -25.87 -22.75 -34.04
CA HIS A 4 -25.66 -23.06 -32.63
C HIS A 4 -24.16 -23.25 -32.36
N LEU A 5 -23.51 -22.21 -31.81
CA LEU A 5 -22.24 -22.36 -31.10
C LEU A 5 -22.54 -22.83 -29.67
N THR A 6 -22.56 -24.15 -29.49
CA THR A 6 -22.73 -24.78 -28.19
C THR A 6 -21.42 -24.78 -27.40
N SER A 7 -21.56 -24.45 -26.12
CA SER A 7 -20.70 -24.92 -25.02
C SER A 7 -19.26 -24.38 -24.99
N ARG A 8 -19.05 -23.20 -24.38
CA ARG A 8 -18.58 -23.07 -22.97
C ARG A 8 -17.34 -23.92 -22.65
N PHE A 9 -16.19 -23.51 -23.16
CA PHE A 9 -14.97 -23.64 -22.38
C PHE A 9 -15.08 -22.67 -21.20
N ARG A 10 -15.51 -23.17 -20.04
CA ARG A 10 -15.25 -22.48 -18.77
C ARG A 10 -13.74 -22.54 -18.57
N TYR A 11 -13.03 -21.50 -19.01
CA TYR A 11 -11.73 -21.20 -18.43
C TYR A 11 -11.98 -20.89 -16.95
N HIS A 12 -11.73 -21.86 -16.08
CA HIS A 12 -11.44 -21.57 -14.69
C HIS A 12 -10.09 -20.86 -14.66
N CYS A 13 -10.12 -19.57 -14.97
CA CYS A 13 -9.00 -18.63 -14.95
C CYS A 13 -9.07 -17.89 -13.63
N ALA A 14 -8.60 -18.56 -12.58
CA ALA A 14 -8.28 -17.95 -11.31
C ALA A 14 -6.88 -18.44 -10.96
N ILE A 15 -5.98 -17.50 -10.65
CA ILE A 15 -4.74 -17.83 -9.95
C ILE A 15 -5.17 -18.61 -8.72
N THR A 16 -4.74 -19.86 -8.62
CA THR A 16 -4.92 -20.59 -7.37
C THR A 16 -3.89 -20.04 -6.41
N GLU A 17 -4.28 -19.77 -5.17
CA GLU A 17 -3.41 -19.44 -4.01
C GLU A 17 -2.06 -20.16 -4.03
N ASN A 18 -2.07 -21.43 -4.48
CA ASN A 18 -0.91 -22.28 -4.69
C ASN A 18 0.20 -21.66 -5.57
N ASP A 19 -0.10 -20.83 -6.57
CA ASP A 19 0.89 -20.23 -7.46
C ASP A 19 1.62 -19.05 -6.81
N ILE A 20 0.90 -18.23 -6.03
CA ILE A 20 1.51 -17.14 -5.24
C ILE A 20 2.32 -17.74 -4.09
N SER A 21 1.75 -18.72 -3.39
CA SER A 21 2.46 -19.47 -2.35
C SER A 21 3.71 -20.18 -2.91
N ALA A 22 3.65 -20.77 -4.10
CA ALA A 22 4.82 -21.36 -4.75
C ALA A 22 5.91 -20.32 -5.06
N CYS A 23 5.55 -19.10 -5.47
CA CYS A 23 6.54 -18.03 -5.69
C CYS A 23 7.19 -17.58 -4.38
N ILE A 24 6.42 -17.50 -3.30
CA ILE A 24 6.90 -17.10 -1.97
C ILE A 24 7.83 -18.20 -1.39
N THR A 25 7.42 -19.46 -1.51
CA THR A 25 8.09 -20.62 -0.88
C THR A 25 9.22 -21.25 -1.70
N ALA A 26 9.34 -20.98 -3.00
CA ALA A 26 10.42 -21.50 -3.87
C ALA A 26 11.80 -21.20 -3.29
N ASN A 27 12.79 -22.07 -3.43
CA ASN A 27 14.11 -21.87 -2.81
C ASN A 27 15.08 -21.06 -3.70
N HIS A 28 14.84 -21.06 -5.01
CA HIS A 28 15.72 -20.42 -5.99
C HIS A 28 14.92 -19.65 -7.06
N GLU A 29 15.48 -18.54 -7.57
CA GLU A 29 14.86 -17.75 -8.65
C GLU A 29 14.59 -18.60 -9.92
N LYS A 30 15.44 -19.61 -10.19
CA LYS A 30 15.26 -20.53 -11.32
C LYS A 30 13.98 -21.38 -11.18
N GLU A 31 13.57 -21.73 -9.97
CA GLU A 31 12.32 -22.45 -9.73
C GLU A 31 11.12 -21.56 -10.04
N VAL A 32 11.19 -20.27 -9.66
CA VAL A 32 10.15 -19.27 -9.91
C VAL A 32 9.95 -19.00 -11.40
N THR A 33 11.04 -18.82 -12.14
CA THR A 33 10.99 -18.65 -13.62
C THR A 33 10.55 -19.93 -14.34
N SER A 34 10.71 -21.10 -13.71
CA SER A 34 10.23 -22.39 -14.26
C SER A 34 8.74 -22.65 -14.02
N LEU A 35 8.07 -21.88 -13.15
CA LEU A 35 6.62 -21.96 -12.92
C LEU A 35 5.86 -21.54 -14.21
N ARG A 36 5.63 -22.50 -15.11
CA ARG A 36 4.91 -22.27 -16.36
C ARG A 36 3.41 -22.13 -16.13
N GLY A 37 2.91 -20.95 -16.47
CA GLY A 37 1.50 -20.67 -16.81
C GLY A 37 0.52 -20.74 -15.64
N LYS A 38 0.15 -19.58 -15.08
CA LYS A 38 -1.19 -19.31 -14.49
C LYS A 38 -1.32 -17.97 -13.79
N ILE A 39 -0.23 -17.21 -13.60
CA ILE A 39 -0.32 -15.81 -13.16
C ILE A 39 -0.77 -14.88 -14.32
N ALA A 40 -1.72 -15.37 -15.11
CA ALA A 40 -1.97 -14.88 -16.45
C ALA A 40 -2.85 -13.62 -16.50
N ASP A 41 -3.56 -13.32 -15.40
CA ASP A 41 -4.64 -12.32 -15.41
C ASP A 41 -4.40 -11.13 -14.48
N TRP A 42 -3.53 -11.27 -13.47
CA TRP A 42 -3.21 -10.18 -12.55
C TRP A 42 -2.17 -9.22 -13.11
N PHE A 43 -1.12 -9.79 -13.72
CA PHE A 43 0.00 -9.02 -14.23
C PHE A 43 -0.18 -8.71 -15.72
N LEU A 44 0.28 -7.53 -16.11
CA LEU A 44 0.34 -7.11 -17.50
C LEU A 44 1.08 -8.18 -18.31
N GLY A 45 0.55 -8.55 -19.49
CA GLY A 45 0.96 -9.73 -20.26
C GLY A 45 2.46 -9.93 -20.42
N THR A 46 3.22 -8.84 -20.60
CA THR A 46 4.68 -8.81 -20.78
C THR A 46 5.48 -8.76 -19.48
N GLN A 47 4.84 -8.49 -18.33
CA GLN A 47 5.49 -8.26 -17.02
C GLN A 47 5.35 -9.44 -16.05
N LYS A 48 4.76 -10.56 -16.48
CA LYS A 48 4.48 -11.72 -15.64
C LYS A 48 5.72 -12.31 -14.96
N GLU A 49 6.83 -12.40 -15.70
CA GLU A 49 8.08 -12.94 -15.14
C GLU A 49 8.75 -11.94 -14.18
N ALA A 50 8.72 -10.65 -14.50
CA ALA A 50 9.21 -9.61 -13.60
C ALA A 50 8.42 -9.59 -12.28
N ALA A 51 7.10 -9.73 -12.35
CA ALA A 51 6.24 -9.79 -11.17
C ALA A 51 6.49 -11.01 -10.29
N LYS A 52 6.72 -12.18 -10.87
CA LYS A 52 7.11 -13.38 -10.12
C LYS A 52 8.44 -13.19 -9.38
N LEU A 53 9.43 -12.61 -10.05
CA LEU A 53 10.72 -12.32 -9.43
C LEU A 53 10.58 -11.28 -8.31
N ALA A 54 9.77 -10.24 -8.52
CA ALA A 54 9.46 -9.25 -7.50
C ALA A 54 8.81 -9.90 -6.27
N LEU A 55 7.85 -10.83 -6.45
CA LEU A 55 7.24 -11.60 -5.36
C LEU A 55 8.26 -12.44 -4.58
N PHE A 56 9.09 -13.19 -5.30
CA PHE A 56 10.11 -14.03 -4.70
C PHE A 56 11.13 -13.22 -3.90
N ARG A 57 11.58 -12.08 -4.45
CA ARG A 57 12.52 -11.17 -3.81
C ARG A 57 11.88 -10.46 -2.62
N LEU A 58 10.61 -10.07 -2.73
CA LEU A 58 9.87 -9.44 -1.64
C LEU A 58 9.81 -10.33 -0.40
N ALA A 59 9.62 -11.64 -0.59
CA ALA A 59 9.62 -12.63 0.48
C ALA A 59 10.99 -12.87 1.12
N ARG A 60 12.09 -12.46 0.47
CA ARG A 60 13.48 -12.75 0.85
C ARG A 60 14.33 -11.52 1.14
N ALA A 61 13.77 -10.33 0.96
CA ALA A 61 14.47 -9.10 1.22
C ALA A 61 14.96 -9.05 2.67
N ASP A 62 16.11 -8.42 2.89
CA ASP A 62 16.77 -8.38 4.19
C ASP A 62 16.29 -7.22 5.06
N THR A 63 15.62 -6.22 4.46
CA THR A 63 15.16 -5.00 5.15
C THR A 63 13.76 -4.57 4.71
N ALA A 64 13.09 -3.74 5.52
CA ALA A 64 11.76 -3.21 5.20
C ALA A 64 11.81 -2.26 3.98
N ALA A 65 12.87 -1.46 3.82
CA ALA A 65 13.09 -0.60 2.66
C ALA A 65 13.19 -1.40 1.36
N GLN A 66 13.92 -2.53 1.39
CA GLN A 66 14.01 -3.43 0.24
C GLN A 66 12.66 -4.06 -0.08
N GLN A 67 11.93 -4.52 0.95
CA GLN A 67 10.57 -5.04 0.75
C GLN A 67 9.65 -3.98 0.15
N LEU A 68 9.69 -2.74 0.66
CA LEU A 68 8.86 -1.66 0.13
C LEU A 68 9.18 -1.35 -1.34
N ALA A 69 10.47 -1.30 -1.70
CA ALA A 69 10.88 -1.06 -3.08
C ALA A 69 10.35 -2.14 -4.02
N LEU A 70 10.46 -3.41 -3.63
CA LEU A 70 9.96 -4.56 -4.39
C LEU A 70 8.43 -4.61 -4.45
N PHE A 71 7.75 -4.20 -3.38
CA PHE A 71 6.30 -4.07 -3.37
C PHE A 71 5.83 -2.93 -4.29
N ALA A 72 6.52 -1.78 -4.29
CA ALA A 72 6.25 -0.69 -5.21
C ALA A 72 6.43 -1.12 -6.67
N GLU A 73 7.53 -1.83 -6.97
CA GLU A 73 7.80 -2.42 -8.28
C GLU A 73 6.70 -3.41 -8.69
N LEU A 74 6.32 -4.32 -7.78
CA LEU A 74 5.26 -5.29 -8.02
C LEU A 74 3.94 -4.62 -8.40
N LYS A 75 3.55 -3.53 -7.73
CA LYS A 75 2.34 -2.77 -8.06
C LYS A 75 2.38 -2.20 -9.48
N GLN A 76 3.54 -1.90 -10.05
CA GLN A 76 3.64 -1.42 -11.44
C GLN A 76 3.33 -2.52 -12.47
N TYR A 77 3.48 -3.78 -12.10
CA TYR A 77 3.23 -4.93 -12.97
C TYR A 77 1.79 -5.42 -12.94
N VAL A 78 1.01 -5.02 -11.95
CA VAL A 78 -0.39 -5.43 -11.76
C VAL A 78 -1.33 -4.54 -12.57
N SER A 79 -2.30 -5.15 -13.25
CA SER A 79 -3.33 -4.39 -13.95
C SER A 79 -4.23 -3.62 -12.98
N ALA A 80 -4.81 -2.51 -13.43
CA ALA A 80 -5.60 -1.63 -12.57
C ALA A 80 -6.75 -2.35 -11.83
N ALA A 81 -7.32 -3.40 -12.42
CA ALA A 81 -8.43 -4.16 -11.84
C ALA A 81 -8.06 -4.92 -10.55
N TRP A 82 -6.77 -5.18 -10.33
CA TRP A 82 -6.28 -6.02 -9.23
C TRP A 82 -5.41 -5.26 -8.24
N GLN A 83 -5.23 -3.95 -8.40
CA GLN A 83 -4.42 -3.11 -7.52
C GLN A 83 -4.85 -3.18 -6.05
N ASN A 84 -6.17 -3.32 -5.83
CA ASN A 84 -6.84 -3.44 -4.54
C ASN A 84 -6.60 -4.79 -3.85
N LEU A 85 -6.00 -5.77 -4.53
CA LEU A 85 -5.56 -7.04 -3.92
C LEU A 85 -4.11 -6.99 -3.43
N LEU A 86 -3.37 -5.91 -3.74
CA LEU A 86 -2.03 -5.67 -3.24
C LEU A 86 -2.07 -4.54 -2.22
N THR A 87 -2.06 -4.94 -0.95
CA THR A 87 -2.24 -4.04 0.19
C THR A 87 -1.14 -4.23 1.22
N TRP A 88 -0.79 -3.17 1.92
CA TRP A 88 0.12 -3.22 3.05
C TRP A 88 -0.71 -3.07 4.33
N GLN A 89 -0.85 -4.15 5.07
CA GLN A 89 -1.70 -4.24 6.25
C GLN A 89 -0.90 -3.93 7.50
N PHE A 90 -1.55 -3.26 8.43
CA PHE A 90 -1.07 -2.97 9.77
C PHE A 90 -2.16 -3.34 10.76
N ASP A 91 -1.78 -3.96 11.87
CA ASP A 91 -2.66 -4.14 13.02
C ASP A 91 -1.82 -4.25 14.31
N ASP A 92 -2.51 -4.14 15.44
CA ASP A 92 -1.87 -4.12 16.75
C ASP A 92 -1.32 -5.48 17.21
N ASN A 93 -1.78 -6.59 16.60
CA ASN A 93 -1.60 -7.95 17.12
C ASN A 93 -0.60 -8.81 16.31
N HIS A 94 -0.43 -8.49 15.04
CA HIS A 94 0.25 -9.30 14.03
C HIS A 94 1.34 -8.51 13.29
N GLY A 95 1.50 -7.22 13.60
CA GLY A 95 2.51 -6.35 13.02
C GLY A 95 2.08 -5.83 11.64
N SER A 96 3.00 -5.84 10.68
CA SER A 96 2.67 -5.47 9.30
C SER A 96 2.98 -6.58 8.31
N CYS A 97 2.16 -6.66 7.26
CA CYS A 97 2.36 -7.63 6.17
C CYS A 97 1.95 -7.05 4.82
N PHE A 98 2.62 -7.51 3.76
CA PHE A 98 2.15 -7.31 2.40
C PHE A 98 1.16 -8.42 2.07
N LYS A 99 -0.11 -8.03 1.90
CA LYS A 99 -1.17 -8.94 1.46
C LYS A 99 -1.29 -8.89 -0.06
N ILE A 100 -1.25 -10.06 -0.67
CA ILE A 100 -1.22 -10.28 -2.11
C ILE A 100 -2.31 -11.31 -2.42
N GLY A 101 -3.54 -10.82 -2.63
CA GLY A 101 -4.74 -11.66 -2.62
C GLY A 101 -4.97 -12.25 -1.24
N ASP A 102 -4.94 -13.58 -1.16
CA ASP A 102 -5.12 -14.34 0.07
C ASP A 102 -3.78 -14.74 0.72
N SER A 103 -2.65 -14.46 0.05
CA SER A 103 -1.32 -14.72 0.60
C SER A 103 -0.76 -13.52 1.34
N GLU A 104 0.10 -13.79 2.32
CA GLU A 104 0.69 -12.79 3.20
C GLU A 104 2.21 -12.95 3.26
N ILE A 105 2.93 -11.84 3.13
CA ILE A 105 4.38 -11.78 3.36
C ILE A 105 4.60 -10.88 4.58
N ARG A 106 5.13 -11.43 5.67
CA ARG A 106 5.46 -10.64 6.87
C ARG A 106 6.49 -9.57 6.53
N CYS A 107 6.23 -8.36 7.01
CA CYS A 107 7.17 -7.26 6.88
C CYS A 107 8.26 -7.37 7.95
N HIS A 108 9.44 -6.86 7.59
CA HIS A 108 10.43 -6.47 8.56
C HIS A 108 9.96 -5.29 9.40
N ASP A 109 10.58 -5.12 10.57
CA ASP A 109 10.27 -4.04 11.49
C ASP A 109 10.53 -2.67 10.85
N THR A 110 9.49 -1.85 10.76
CA THR A 110 9.54 -0.50 10.19
C THR A 110 9.94 0.56 11.23
N THR A 111 10.05 0.21 12.50
CA THR A 111 10.37 1.14 13.60
C THR A 111 11.86 1.48 13.68
N GLN A 112 12.73 0.58 13.20
CA GLN A 112 14.19 0.70 13.31
C GLN A 112 14.86 1.23 12.05
N GLU A 113 14.12 1.42 10.95
CA GLU A 113 14.73 1.90 9.72
C GLU A 113 15.05 3.39 9.79
N ILE A 114 16.35 3.67 9.85
CA ILE A 114 16.91 5.00 9.64
C ILE A 114 16.66 5.34 8.17
N VAL A 115 15.60 6.12 7.92
CA VAL A 115 15.31 6.66 6.59
C VAL A 115 16.55 7.44 6.12
N PRO A 116 17.21 7.05 5.02
CA PRO A 116 18.41 7.75 4.56
C PRO A 116 18.08 9.21 4.26
N GLU A 117 18.83 10.14 4.87
CA GLU A 117 18.68 11.60 4.69
C GLU A 117 18.82 12.06 3.22
N ASN A 118 19.39 11.21 2.35
CA ASN A 118 19.63 11.45 0.94
C ASN A 118 18.64 10.73 0.01
N ARG A 119 17.35 10.67 0.34
CA ARG A 119 16.36 10.37 -0.70
C ARG A 119 16.26 11.56 -1.62
N SER A 120 16.77 11.41 -2.85
CA SER A 120 16.31 12.18 -4.01
C SER A 120 14.80 12.35 -3.89
N THR A 121 14.30 13.59 -3.99
CA THR A 121 12.89 13.98 -3.83
C THR A 121 11.94 12.87 -4.32
N VAL A 122 11.32 12.14 -3.39
CA VAL A 122 10.43 11.03 -3.79
C VAL A 122 9.20 11.65 -4.40
N ASN A 123 8.88 11.24 -5.63
CA ASN A 123 7.73 11.74 -6.36
C ASN A 123 6.46 11.59 -5.51
N PRO A 124 5.72 12.68 -5.22
CA PRO A 124 4.49 12.63 -4.43
C PRO A 124 3.47 11.61 -4.96
N GLY A 125 3.43 11.39 -6.28
CA GLY A 125 2.59 10.38 -6.91
C GLY A 125 2.92 8.96 -6.41
N ASP A 126 4.19 8.58 -6.40
CA ASP A 126 4.64 7.26 -5.94
C ASP A 126 4.36 7.06 -4.45
N VAL A 127 4.58 8.11 -3.64
CA VAL A 127 4.21 8.10 -2.22
C VAL A 127 2.71 7.89 -2.03
N CYS A 128 1.88 8.62 -2.79
CA CYS A 128 0.43 8.49 -2.73
C CYS A 128 -0.04 7.11 -3.17
N HIS A 129 0.58 6.51 -4.19
CA HIS A 129 0.27 5.17 -4.64
C HIS A 129 0.51 4.10 -3.57
N LEU A 130 1.61 4.24 -2.82
CA LEU A 130 1.90 3.37 -1.69
C LEU A 130 0.93 3.64 -0.53
N LEU A 131 0.68 4.91 -0.19
CA LEU A 131 -0.27 5.30 0.85
C LEU A 131 -1.68 4.76 0.57
N LEU A 132 -2.14 4.80 -0.68
CA LEU A 132 -3.44 4.27 -1.12
C LEU A 132 -3.54 2.74 -1.01
N SER A 133 -2.42 2.04 -0.82
CA SER A 133 -2.40 0.58 -0.59
C SER A 133 -2.36 0.19 0.88
N MET A 134 -2.16 1.16 1.79
CA MET A 134 -2.05 0.89 3.22
C MET A 134 -3.42 0.71 3.87
N LYS A 135 -3.51 -0.30 4.73
CA LYS A 135 -4.70 -0.59 5.53
C LYS A 135 -4.33 -0.74 7.00
N TYR A 136 -5.21 -0.28 7.89
CA TYR A 136 -5.07 -0.46 9.33
C TYR A 136 -6.30 -1.21 9.86
N ALA A 137 -6.07 -2.34 10.53
CA ALA A 137 -7.12 -3.26 10.97
C ALA A 137 -8.13 -3.60 9.84
N GLY A 138 -7.62 -3.78 8.61
CA GLY A 138 -8.40 -4.06 7.42
C GLY A 138 -9.11 -2.86 6.76
N ASN A 139 -9.06 -1.67 7.37
CA ASN A 139 -9.67 -0.45 6.85
C ASN A 139 -8.67 0.37 6.02
N ASP A 140 -9.14 1.00 4.93
CA ASP A 140 -8.30 1.88 4.12
C ASP A 140 -7.86 3.11 4.93
N ILE A 141 -6.55 3.26 5.14
CA ILE A 141 -6.01 4.33 6.00
C ILE A 141 -6.45 5.69 5.46
N VAL A 142 -6.29 5.94 4.17
CA VAL A 142 -6.69 7.23 3.60
C VAL A 142 -8.19 7.50 3.74
N SER A 143 -9.06 6.49 3.76
CA SER A 143 -10.51 6.70 3.84
C SER A 143 -10.98 6.85 5.29
N GLU A 144 -10.40 6.07 6.19
CA GLU A 144 -10.94 5.86 7.55
C GLU A 144 -10.05 6.41 8.66
N PHE A 145 -8.87 6.99 8.35
CA PHE A 145 -7.91 7.45 9.38
C PHE A 145 -8.56 8.29 10.46
N HIS A 146 -9.29 9.35 10.08
CA HIS A 146 -9.99 10.20 11.03
C HIS A 146 -10.99 9.41 11.91
N HIS A 147 -11.67 8.41 11.35
CA HIS A 147 -12.68 7.64 12.07
C HIS A 147 -12.08 6.79 13.19
N PHE A 148 -11.01 6.05 12.90
CA PHE A 148 -10.41 5.16 13.90
C PHE A 148 -9.39 5.84 14.82
N SER A 149 -8.78 6.95 14.41
CA SER A 149 -7.78 7.65 15.22
C SER A 149 -8.37 8.68 16.20
N VAL A 150 -9.49 9.30 15.86
CA VAL A 150 -10.18 10.29 16.72
C VAL A 150 -11.31 9.65 17.53
N GLY A 151 -11.92 8.57 17.02
CA GLY A 151 -13.03 7.91 17.69
C GLY A 151 -14.25 8.82 17.89
N SER A 152 -14.87 8.73 19.06
CA SER A 152 -16.12 9.43 19.41
C SER A 152 -15.89 10.69 20.25
N GLU A 153 -14.81 11.43 20.00
CA GLU A 153 -14.51 12.68 20.72
C GLU A 153 -15.66 13.70 20.59
N PRO A 154 -16.19 14.22 21.73
CA PRO A 154 -17.34 15.12 21.75
C PRO A 154 -16.99 16.57 21.39
N ASP A 155 -15.76 17.03 21.66
CA ASP A 155 -15.30 18.39 21.35
C ASP A 155 -14.34 18.39 20.14
N ARG A 156 -14.92 18.52 18.94
CA ARG A 156 -14.17 18.44 17.67
C ARG A 156 -13.66 19.79 17.22
N THR A 157 -12.58 20.26 17.83
CA THR A 157 -11.75 21.34 17.25
C THR A 157 -10.69 20.75 16.31
N ALA A 158 -10.21 21.54 15.34
CA ALA A 158 -9.14 21.09 14.44
C ALA A 158 -7.87 20.63 15.20
N ASP A 159 -7.54 21.33 16.29
CA ASP A 159 -6.37 21.02 17.12
C ASP A 159 -6.57 19.73 17.93
N SER A 160 -7.77 19.52 18.49
CA SER A 160 -8.10 18.27 19.20
C SER A 160 -8.08 17.04 18.29
N VAL A 161 -8.54 17.19 17.05
CA VAL A 161 -8.50 16.15 16.02
C VAL A 161 -7.06 15.80 15.68
N LEU A 162 -6.23 16.80 15.37
CA LEU A 162 -4.83 16.57 15.02
C LEU A 162 -4.04 15.98 16.19
N SER A 163 -4.35 16.38 17.43
CA SER A 163 -3.73 15.84 18.63
C SER A 163 -4.08 14.36 18.84
N SER A 164 -5.34 13.99 18.64
CA SER A 164 -5.79 12.59 18.73
C SER A 164 -5.17 11.73 17.64
N GLU A 165 -5.15 12.23 16.40
CA GLU A 165 -4.48 11.58 15.27
C GLU A 165 -2.98 11.38 15.51
N ASN A 166 -2.31 12.37 16.12
CA ASN A 166 -0.90 12.28 16.51
C ASN A 166 -0.67 11.21 17.58
N GLU A 167 -1.49 11.21 18.64
CA GLU A 167 -1.39 10.26 19.73
C GLU A 167 -1.63 8.83 19.25
N PHE A 168 -2.61 8.62 18.37
CA PHE A 168 -2.82 7.33 17.70
C PHE A 168 -1.56 6.85 16.96
N LEU A 169 -0.88 7.72 16.20
CA LEU A 169 0.35 7.35 15.50
C LEU A 169 1.53 7.08 16.44
N LYS A 170 1.61 7.77 17.58
CA LYS A 170 2.60 7.48 18.63
C LYS A 170 2.39 6.10 19.25
N GLN A 171 1.13 5.71 19.46
CA GLN A 171 0.76 4.39 19.95
C GLN A 171 0.94 3.28 18.90
N ASN A 172 1.04 3.67 17.62
CA ASN A 172 1.23 2.77 16.47
C ASN A 172 2.58 3.03 15.76
N PRO A 173 3.73 2.77 16.41
CA PRO A 173 5.04 3.15 15.89
C PRO A 173 5.40 2.43 14.58
N ALA A 174 4.91 1.21 14.35
CA ALA A 174 5.13 0.50 13.09
C ALA A 174 4.44 1.18 11.91
N LEU A 175 3.22 1.69 12.12
CA LEU A 175 2.50 2.48 11.12
C LEU A 175 3.21 3.81 10.88
N LEU A 176 3.61 4.53 11.94
CA LEU A 176 4.37 5.77 11.81
C LEU A 176 5.70 5.56 11.07
N GLY A 177 6.42 4.48 11.39
CA GLY A 177 7.65 4.07 10.71
C GLY A 177 7.41 3.81 9.23
N ALA A 178 6.32 3.12 8.87
CA ALA A 178 5.95 2.87 7.48
C ALA A 178 5.59 4.16 6.72
N LEU A 179 4.85 5.09 7.34
CA LEU A 179 4.53 6.39 6.74
C LEU A 179 5.81 7.20 6.47
N LYS A 180 6.79 7.15 7.37
CA LYS A 180 8.12 7.73 7.14
C LYS A 180 8.88 6.98 6.04
N LEU A 181 8.79 5.65 6.02
CA LEU A 181 9.48 4.81 5.05
C LEU A 181 8.99 5.00 3.61
N ILE A 182 7.70 5.29 3.40
CA ILE A 182 7.18 5.70 2.08
C ILE A 182 7.59 7.12 1.69
N GLY A 183 8.18 7.90 2.61
CA GLY A 183 8.61 9.27 2.37
C GLY A 183 7.52 10.30 2.57
N LEU A 184 6.53 10.02 3.42
CA LEU A 184 5.45 10.97 3.73
C LEU A 184 5.92 12.12 4.64
N ASN A 185 7.09 11.95 5.26
CA ASN A 185 7.77 12.89 6.13
C ASN A 185 8.76 13.83 5.40
N GLN A 186 8.63 13.98 4.08
CA GLN A 186 9.51 14.88 3.31
C GLN A 186 9.46 16.29 3.88
N ASP A 187 10.66 16.82 4.17
CA ASP A 187 10.80 18.21 4.59
C ASP A 187 10.61 19.09 3.38
N ASP A 188 9.63 19.98 3.48
CA ASP A 188 9.33 20.96 2.47
C ASP A 188 9.11 22.28 3.18
N SER A 189 10.09 23.18 2.99
CA SER A 189 10.11 24.52 3.57
C SER A 189 8.86 25.36 3.27
N GLN A 190 8.04 24.98 2.29
CA GLN A 190 6.86 25.72 1.85
C GLN A 190 5.52 24.99 2.08
N ASP A 191 5.52 23.81 2.73
CA ASP A 191 4.32 22.97 2.90
C ASP A 191 3.65 22.55 1.57
N ASP A 192 4.39 22.57 0.45
CA ASP A 192 3.88 22.17 -0.86
C ASP A 192 3.70 20.65 -0.96
N PHE A 193 4.50 19.86 -0.23
CA PHE A 193 4.41 18.39 -0.26
C PHE A 193 3.07 17.85 0.28
N PRO A 194 2.60 18.21 1.49
CA PRO A 194 1.27 17.78 1.95
C PRO A 194 0.13 18.28 1.04
N ARG A 195 0.30 19.47 0.44
CA ARG A 195 -0.64 19.97 -0.56
C ARG A 195 -0.63 19.10 -1.82
N ALA A 196 0.53 18.68 -2.30
CA ALA A 196 0.66 17.78 -3.44
C ALA A 196 0.05 16.40 -3.15
N VAL A 197 0.25 15.86 -1.93
CA VAL A 197 -0.39 14.63 -1.45
C VAL A 197 -1.91 14.76 -1.46
N TYR A 198 -2.44 15.86 -0.90
CA TYR A 198 -3.88 16.14 -0.93
C TYR A 198 -4.44 16.11 -2.36
N GLN A 199 -3.80 16.81 -3.30
CA GLN A 199 -4.28 16.90 -4.69
C GLN A 199 -4.24 15.54 -5.40
N HIS A 200 -3.18 14.76 -5.20
CA HIS A 200 -3.05 13.43 -5.80
C HIS A 200 -4.11 12.47 -5.28
N VAL A 201 -4.26 12.36 -3.95
CA VAL A 201 -5.25 11.47 -3.34
C VAL A 201 -6.66 11.88 -3.71
N LYS A 202 -6.98 13.19 -3.69
CA LYS A 202 -8.31 13.68 -4.09
C LYS A 202 -8.63 13.26 -5.53
N LYS A 203 -7.71 13.51 -6.45
CA LYS A 203 -7.88 13.15 -7.87
C LYS A 203 -8.08 11.66 -8.04
N TRP A 204 -7.26 10.84 -7.39
CA TRP A 204 -7.28 9.38 -7.51
C TRP A 204 -8.59 8.80 -6.98
N VAL A 205 -8.98 9.17 -5.76
CA VAL A 205 -10.20 8.67 -5.13
C VAL A 205 -11.43 9.11 -5.91
N TYR A 206 -11.49 10.36 -6.36
CA TYR A 206 -12.60 10.85 -7.18
C TYR A 206 -12.74 10.07 -8.51
N GLN A 207 -11.63 9.70 -9.15
CA GLN A 207 -11.68 8.91 -10.39
C GLN A 207 -12.31 7.52 -10.19
N ILE A 208 -12.12 6.93 -9.01
CA ILE A 208 -12.66 5.61 -8.65
C ILE A 208 -14.11 5.72 -8.16
N THR A 209 -14.39 6.64 -7.24
CA THR A 209 -15.67 6.69 -6.53
C THR A 209 -16.71 7.57 -7.20
N ARG A 210 -16.27 8.57 -8.00
CA ARG A 210 -17.11 9.66 -8.52
C ARG A 210 -17.86 10.42 -7.42
N ASP A 211 -17.25 10.50 -6.23
CA ASP A 211 -17.83 11.08 -5.02
C ASP A 211 -16.88 12.13 -4.45
N ASP A 212 -17.28 13.40 -4.55
CA ASP A 212 -16.47 14.55 -4.12
C ASP A 212 -16.22 14.53 -2.62
N ASP A 213 -17.23 14.20 -1.81
CA ASP A 213 -17.12 14.19 -0.36
C ASP A 213 -16.17 13.09 0.12
N LYS A 214 -16.29 11.88 -0.44
CA LYS A 214 -15.35 10.78 -0.15
C LYS A 214 -13.93 11.15 -0.57
N SER A 215 -13.76 11.76 -1.74
CA SER A 215 -12.44 12.16 -2.23
C SER A 215 -11.81 13.27 -1.38
N ALA A 216 -12.60 14.24 -0.92
CA ALA A 216 -12.16 15.33 -0.08
C ALA A 216 -11.77 14.84 1.32
N ARG A 217 -12.58 13.95 1.92
CA ARG A 217 -12.24 13.30 3.20
C ARG A 217 -10.94 12.51 3.10
N ALA A 218 -10.81 11.69 2.05
CA ALA A 218 -9.61 10.87 1.88
C ALA A 218 -8.33 11.71 1.68
N ALA A 219 -8.45 12.79 0.92
CA ALA A 219 -7.37 13.75 0.74
C ALA A 219 -7.01 14.50 2.02
N GLY A 220 -8.00 14.87 2.84
CA GLY A 220 -7.81 15.47 4.16
C GLY A 220 -7.00 14.56 5.08
N ASN A 221 -7.41 13.29 5.19
CA ASN A 221 -6.68 12.27 5.95
C ASN A 221 -5.23 12.12 5.46
N ALA A 222 -5.02 12.00 4.15
CA ALA A 222 -3.68 11.86 3.57
C ALA A 222 -2.79 13.08 3.86
N ARG A 223 -3.35 14.29 3.82
CA ARG A 223 -2.65 15.52 4.21
C ARG A 223 -2.27 15.50 5.69
N ASN A 224 -3.20 15.15 6.57
CA ASN A 224 -2.93 15.09 8.01
C ASN A 224 -1.83 14.06 8.30
N LEU A 225 -1.89 12.87 7.71
CA LEU A 225 -0.84 11.86 7.83
C LEU A 225 0.54 12.39 7.41
N SER A 226 0.62 13.17 6.32
CA SER A 226 1.88 13.80 5.89
C SER A 226 2.37 14.87 6.87
N ILE A 227 1.48 15.67 7.45
CA ILE A 227 1.83 16.64 8.50
C ILE A 227 2.37 15.90 9.73
N LEU A 228 1.64 14.90 10.20
CA LEU A 228 1.96 14.15 11.41
C LEU A 228 3.24 13.32 11.30
N ALA A 229 3.49 12.70 10.14
CA ALA A 229 4.71 11.92 9.91
C ALA A 229 5.99 12.77 10.00
N ARG A 230 5.90 14.09 9.81
CA ARG A 230 7.01 15.04 9.96
C ARG A 230 7.24 15.49 11.39
N LEU A 231 6.23 15.37 12.26
CA LEU A 231 6.40 15.73 13.65
C LEU A 231 7.51 14.86 14.25
N LYS A 232 8.49 15.50 14.87
CA LYS A 232 9.52 14.79 15.60
C LYS A 232 8.83 14.05 16.74
N SER A 233 9.14 12.77 16.86
CA SER A 233 8.77 12.01 18.06
C SER A 233 9.49 12.69 19.23
N GLU A 234 8.77 13.45 20.05
CA GLU A 234 9.31 13.92 21.32
C GLU A 234 9.62 12.66 22.15
N ALA A 235 10.91 12.50 22.48
CA ALA A 235 11.46 11.39 23.25
C ALA A 235 11.26 11.62 24.75
#